data_AF-M6VLP9-F1
#
_entry.id   AF-M6VLP9-F1
#
_cell.length_a   1.000
_cell.length_b   1.000
_cell.length_c   1.000
_cell.angle_alpha   90.00
_cell.angle_beta   90.00
_cell.angle_gamma   90.00
#
_symmetry.space_group_name_H-M   'P 1'
#
loop_
_entity.id
_entity.type
_entity.pdbx_description
1 polymer ?
#
loop_
_entity_poly.entity_id
_entity_poly.type
_entity_poly.pdbx_seq_one_letter_code
_entity_poly.pdbx_strand_id
1 'polypeptide(L)'
;MPKSDNPEFDSKKYKPTKLDYLNPGSFKFEDDLHPFDTPEGEKYEELKDSIKRLGVLQTVILRHDWTIIDGRTRSLICDELGYAVPAIRFQKPLPPGKEQEIIYHLLFTGRNVTAGERDAAIEKRLGEMLMKATIKSVHQLTGIHESYLKKLRVKIQNRKRFENVGVSPEKLREGMKYYVRWDRYRHQENEAKSERQKLETKLEEIAPLSWWKKKGWEKKSSD
;
A
#
# COMPACT_ATOMS: atom_id res chain seq x y z
N MET A 1 20.08 23.50 10.98
CA MET A 1 19.22 23.09 9.84
C MET A 1 20.12 22.83 8.65
N PRO A 2 20.26 21.59 8.15
CA PRO A 2 20.97 21.38 6.90
C PRO A 2 20.06 21.80 5.75
N LYS A 3 20.57 22.70 4.89
CA LYS A 3 19.94 23.12 3.65
C LYS A 3 19.73 21.89 2.77
N SER A 4 18.49 21.64 2.37
CA SER A 4 18.19 20.62 1.36
C SER A 4 18.56 21.17 -0.01
N ASP A 5 19.83 21.07 -0.38
CA ASP A 5 20.26 21.18 -1.76
C ASP A 5 19.81 19.90 -2.49
N ASN A 6 18.50 19.73 -2.65
CA ASN A 6 17.96 18.75 -3.58
C ASN A 6 17.49 19.55 -4.78
N PRO A 7 18.33 19.73 -5.83
CA PRO A 7 17.91 20.45 -7.01
C PRO A 7 16.65 19.78 -7.54
N GLU A 8 15.59 20.56 -7.63
CA GLU A 8 14.30 20.14 -8.17
C GLU A 8 14.55 19.40 -9.50
N PHE A 9 14.03 18.18 -9.63
CA PHE A 9 14.33 17.32 -10.77
C PHE A 9 13.78 17.96 -12.06
N ASP A 10 14.65 18.60 -12.81
CA ASP A 10 14.30 19.20 -14.10
C ASP A 10 14.42 18.15 -15.20
N SER A 11 13.29 17.49 -15.47
CA SER A 11 13.15 16.47 -16.51
C SER A 11 13.57 16.99 -17.90
N LYS A 12 13.48 18.30 -18.17
CA LYS A 12 13.86 18.90 -19.46
C LYS A 12 15.36 18.81 -19.72
N LYS A 13 16.21 18.75 -18.67
CA LYS A 13 17.67 18.59 -18.81
C LYS A 13 18.06 17.29 -19.50
N TYR A 14 17.22 16.27 -19.39
CA TYR A 14 17.41 14.94 -19.97
C TYR A 14 16.81 14.80 -21.38
N LYS A 15 16.33 15.92 -21.95
CA LYS A 15 15.83 16.03 -23.31
C LYS A 15 14.83 14.90 -23.64
N PRO A 16 13.67 14.84 -22.97
CA PRO A 16 12.63 13.91 -23.36
C PRO A 16 12.23 14.19 -24.81
N THR A 17 11.99 13.14 -25.59
CA THR A 17 11.42 13.28 -26.93
C THR A 17 10.01 13.87 -26.83
N LYS A 18 9.52 14.39 -27.96
CA LYS A 18 8.07 14.60 -28.09
C LYS A 18 7.36 13.25 -27.98
N LEU A 19 6.09 13.30 -27.59
CA LEU A 19 5.22 12.14 -27.63
C LEU A 19 5.13 11.64 -29.08
N ASP A 20 5.46 10.37 -29.29
CA ASP A 20 5.43 9.73 -30.61
C ASP A 20 4.93 8.28 -30.48
N TYR A 21 4.48 7.70 -31.59
CA TYR A 21 4.02 6.32 -31.63
C TYR A 21 5.15 5.41 -32.09
N LEU A 22 5.68 4.59 -31.18
CA LEU A 22 6.85 3.75 -31.40
C LEU A 22 6.46 2.28 -31.44
N ASN A 23 7.22 1.48 -32.21
CA ASN A 23 7.05 0.04 -32.28
C ASN A 23 7.65 -0.63 -31.01
N PRO A 24 6.84 -1.36 -30.22
CA PRO A 24 7.31 -2.06 -29.02
C PRO A 24 8.43 -3.08 -29.26
N GLY A 25 8.52 -3.67 -30.45
CA GLY A 25 9.57 -4.65 -30.78
C GLY A 25 11.00 -4.09 -30.74
N SER A 26 11.15 -2.77 -30.63
CA SER A 26 12.45 -2.10 -30.42
C SER A 26 12.83 -1.90 -28.94
N PHE A 27 11.93 -2.23 -28.02
CA PHE A 27 12.10 -1.94 -26.60
C PHE A 27 12.84 -3.06 -25.87
N LYS A 28 13.57 -2.70 -24.82
CA LYS A 28 14.24 -3.67 -23.95
C LYS A 28 13.44 -3.85 -22.66
N PHE A 29 13.21 -5.11 -22.32
CA PHE A 29 12.48 -5.53 -21.12
C PHE A 29 13.50 -6.03 -20.08
N GLU A 30 13.77 -5.22 -19.06
CA GLU A 30 14.60 -5.61 -17.91
C GLU A 30 13.71 -5.87 -16.69
N ASP A 31 13.51 -7.15 -16.39
CA ASP A 31 12.58 -7.61 -15.35
C ASP A 31 13.00 -7.18 -13.93
N ASP A 32 14.30 -6.99 -13.72
CA ASP A 32 14.85 -6.61 -12.42
C ASP A 32 14.54 -5.18 -12.00
N LEU A 33 14.20 -4.31 -12.95
CA LEU A 33 13.88 -2.91 -12.67
C LEU A 33 12.50 -2.73 -12.08
N HIS A 34 11.54 -3.59 -12.44
CA HIS A 34 10.15 -3.39 -12.09
C HIS A 34 9.80 -4.07 -10.75
N PRO A 35 9.10 -3.36 -9.84
CA PRO A 35 8.65 -3.91 -8.57
C PRO A 35 7.49 -4.90 -8.70
N PHE A 36 6.75 -4.88 -9.81
CA PHE A 36 5.64 -5.78 -10.08
C PHE A 36 5.95 -6.68 -11.28
N ASP A 37 5.53 -7.92 -11.18
CA ASP A 37 5.55 -8.88 -12.28
C ASP A 37 4.44 -8.54 -13.28
N THR A 38 4.58 -8.98 -14.53
CA THR A 38 3.54 -8.76 -15.55
C THR A 38 2.26 -9.47 -15.11
N PRO A 39 1.09 -8.82 -15.15
CA PRO A 39 -0.16 -9.47 -14.79
C PRO A 39 -0.47 -10.60 -15.78
N GLU A 40 -0.97 -11.71 -15.27
CA GLU A 40 -1.40 -12.88 -16.05
C GLU A 40 -2.92 -13.08 -15.92
N GLY A 41 -3.51 -13.84 -16.84
CA GLY A 41 -4.91 -14.25 -16.80
C GLY A 41 -5.90 -13.11 -17.09
N GLU A 42 -6.99 -13.06 -16.33
CA GLU A 42 -8.14 -12.16 -16.60
C GLU A 42 -7.74 -10.68 -16.69
N LYS A 43 -6.91 -10.18 -15.76
CA LYS A 43 -6.43 -8.78 -15.77
C LYS A 43 -5.64 -8.44 -17.05
N TYR A 44 -4.91 -9.41 -17.61
CA TYR A 44 -4.15 -9.23 -18.84
C TYR A 44 -5.09 -9.10 -20.04
N GLU A 45 -6.05 -10.01 -20.15
CA GLU A 45 -7.03 -10.03 -21.24
C GLU A 45 -7.96 -8.81 -21.20
N GLU A 46 -8.40 -8.37 -20.01
CA GLU A 46 -9.17 -7.14 -19.85
C GLU A 46 -8.42 -5.91 -20.38
N LEU A 47 -7.12 -5.81 -20.08
CA LEU A 47 -6.29 -4.72 -20.59
C LEU A 47 -6.10 -4.84 -22.11
N LYS A 48 -5.92 -6.05 -22.62
CA LYS A 48 -5.77 -6.33 -24.05
C LYS A 48 -7.02 -5.93 -24.83
N ASP A 49 -8.20 -6.29 -24.34
CA ASP A 49 -9.47 -5.90 -24.97
C ASP A 49 -9.75 -4.40 -24.82
N SER A 50 -9.36 -3.79 -23.70
CA SER A 50 -9.40 -2.34 -23.55
C SER A 50 -8.53 -1.64 -24.61
N ILE A 51 -7.30 -2.11 -24.83
CA ILE A 51 -6.38 -1.58 -25.85
C ILE A 51 -6.94 -1.75 -27.27
N LYS A 52 -7.54 -2.91 -27.59
CA LYS A 52 -8.20 -3.11 -28.90
C LYS A 52 -9.33 -2.10 -29.15
N ARG A 53 -10.12 -1.76 -28.12
CA ARG A 53 -11.29 -0.88 -28.25
C ARG A 53 -10.94 0.61 -28.20
N LEU A 54 -10.02 0.99 -27.32
CA LEU A 54 -9.76 2.39 -26.96
C LEU A 54 -8.36 2.86 -27.37
N GLY A 55 -7.49 1.95 -27.81
CA GLY A 55 -6.07 2.22 -27.96
C GLY A 55 -5.36 2.36 -26.62
N VAL A 56 -4.10 2.78 -26.68
CA VAL A 56 -3.26 2.99 -25.51
C VAL A 56 -3.45 4.42 -24.98
N LEU A 57 -4.05 4.54 -23.80
CA LEU A 57 -4.38 5.84 -23.20
C LEU A 57 -3.23 6.49 -22.42
N GLN A 58 -2.29 5.68 -21.92
CA GLN A 58 -1.19 6.13 -21.07
C GLN A 58 0.15 5.90 -21.77
N THR A 59 1.01 6.92 -21.71
CA THR A 59 2.30 6.90 -22.37
C THR A 59 3.24 5.86 -21.77
N VAL A 60 4.03 5.22 -22.62
CA VAL A 60 5.19 4.39 -22.23
C VAL A 60 6.38 5.31 -22.01
N ILE A 61 7.15 5.06 -20.94
CA ILE A 61 8.35 5.85 -20.62
C ILE A 61 9.58 4.98 -20.85
N LEU A 62 10.53 5.49 -21.62
CA LEU A 62 11.74 4.77 -22.03
C LEU A 62 13.02 5.51 -21.61
N ARG A 63 14.03 4.73 -21.26
CA ARG A 63 15.42 5.18 -21.16
C ARG A 63 15.99 5.55 -22.54
N HIS A 64 17.11 6.25 -22.52
CA HIS A 64 17.92 6.56 -23.70
C HIS A 64 18.30 5.36 -24.57
N ASP A 65 18.49 4.19 -23.97
CA ASP A 65 18.89 2.94 -24.60
C ASP A 65 17.72 2.01 -24.92
N TRP A 66 16.49 2.53 -24.92
CA TRP A 66 15.22 1.84 -25.21
C TRP A 66 14.71 0.88 -24.12
N THR A 67 15.31 0.89 -22.95
CA THR A 67 14.83 0.11 -21.80
C THR A 67 13.57 0.75 -21.21
N ILE A 68 12.57 -0.08 -20.92
CA ILE A 68 11.29 0.37 -20.36
C ILE A 68 11.45 0.82 -18.91
N ILE A 69 10.91 1.99 -18.59
CA ILE A 69 10.76 2.54 -17.23
C ILE A 69 9.33 2.33 -16.73
N ASP A 70 8.34 2.59 -17.58
CA ASP A 70 6.91 2.38 -17.30
C ASP A 70 6.15 1.95 -18.56
N GLY A 71 5.06 1.20 -18.38
CA GLY A 71 4.19 0.75 -19.46
C GLY A 71 4.54 -0.63 -20.01
N ARG A 72 5.28 -1.45 -19.25
CA ARG A 72 5.71 -2.81 -19.62
C ARG A 72 4.58 -3.65 -20.21
N THR A 73 3.47 -3.82 -19.49
CA THR A 73 2.33 -4.64 -19.93
C THR A 73 1.68 -4.09 -21.19
N ARG A 74 1.58 -2.76 -21.32
CA ARG A 74 1.01 -2.13 -22.53
C ARG A 74 1.89 -2.38 -23.75
N SER A 75 3.21 -2.27 -23.58
CA SER A 75 4.17 -2.56 -24.64
C SER A 75 4.11 -4.02 -25.09
N LEU A 76 4.02 -4.97 -24.15
CA LEU A 76 3.89 -6.40 -24.48
C LEU A 76 2.61 -6.68 -25.28
N ILE A 77 1.47 -6.20 -24.78
CA ILE A 77 0.19 -6.37 -25.47
C ILE A 77 0.22 -5.76 -26.87
N CYS A 78 0.79 -4.56 -27.00
CA CYS A 78 0.86 -3.90 -28.30
C CYS A 78 1.83 -4.59 -29.27
N ASP A 79 2.91 -5.19 -28.76
CA ASP A 79 3.79 -6.04 -29.58
C ASP A 79 3.01 -7.25 -30.14
N GLU A 80 2.25 -7.95 -29.28
CA GLU A 80 1.40 -9.07 -29.68
C GLU A 80 0.32 -8.67 -30.70
N LEU A 81 -0.25 -7.47 -30.57
CA LEU A 81 -1.29 -6.96 -31.46
C LEU A 81 -0.74 -6.27 -32.72
N GLY A 82 0.58 -6.07 -32.82
CA GLY A 82 1.20 -5.30 -33.90
C GLY A 82 0.83 -3.82 -33.90
N TYR A 83 0.56 -3.25 -32.72
CA TYR A 83 0.19 -1.84 -32.54
C TYR A 83 1.40 -1.01 -32.10
N ALA A 84 1.47 0.23 -32.60
CA ALA A 84 2.40 1.21 -32.06
C ALA A 84 1.90 1.77 -30.72
N VAL A 85 2.81 2.14 -29.83
CA VAL A 85 2.48 2.69 -28.51
C VAL A 85 2.92 4.14 -28.38
N PRO A 86 2.10 5.01 -27.76
CA PRO A 86 2.49 6.37 -27.45
C PRO A 86 3.61 6.33 -26.40
N ALA A 87 4.80 6.82 -26.76
CA ALA A 87 6.00 6.72 -25.94
C ALA A 87 6.78 8.03 -25.85
N ILE A 88 7.43 8.22 -24.70
CA ILE A 88 8.41 9.29 -24.46
C ILE A 88 9.73 8.63 -24.08
N ARG A 89 10.80 9.02 -24.77
CA ARG A 89 12.16 8.52 -24.52
C ARG A 89 13.04 9.65 -24.02
N PHE A 90 13.78 9.42 -22.93
CA PHE A 90 14.82 10.34 -22.52
C PHE A 90 16.02 10.24 -23.46
N GLN A 91 16.50 11.32 -24.05
CA GLN A 91 17.65 11.26 -24.95
C GLN A 91 19.00 11.20 -24.23
N LYS A 92 19.02 11.47 -22.92
CA LYS A 92 20.22 11.40 -22.07
C LYS A 92 20.03 10.38 -20.95
N PRO A 93 21.11 9.76 -20.45
CA PRO A 93 21.02 8.88 -19.30
C PRO A 93 20.49 9.63 -18.08
N LEU A 94 19.53 9.01 -17.39
CA LEU A 94 19.04 9.49 -16.11
C LEU A 94 20.05 9.12 -15.00
N PRO A 95 20.16 9.92 -13.93
CA PRO A 95 20.92 9.51 -12.75
C PRO A 95 20.31 8.24 -12.15
N PRO A 96 21.12 7.24 -11.73
CA PRO A 96 20.62 5.96 -11.24
C PRO A 96 19.56 6.07 -10.14
N GLY A 97 19.74 7.00 -9.19
CA GLY A 97 18.77 7.21 -8.10
C GLY A 97 17.46 7.87 -8.54
N LYS A 98 17.49 8.74 -9.55
CA LYS A 98 16.29 9.42 -10.07
C LYS A 98 15.44 8.52 -10.94
N GLU A 99 16.08 7.62 -11.65
CA GLU A 99 15.38 6.58 -12.38
C GLU A 99 14.57 5.67 -11.44
N GLN A 100 15.21 5.11 -10.40
CA GLN A 100 14.51 4.26 -9.44
C GLN A 100 13.36 5.00 -8.77
N GLU A 101 13.55 6.30 -8.50
CA GLU A 101 12.51 7.18 -8.01
C GLU A 101 11.32 7.22 -8.98
N ILE A 102 11.54 7.50 -10.27
CA ILE A 102 10.46 7.52 -11.27
C ILE A 102 9.72 6.18 -11.32
N ILE A 103 10.46 5.06 -11.39
CA ILE A 103 9.88 3.71 -11.46
C ILE A 103 8.99 3.45 -10.25
N TYR A 104 9.50 3.71 -9.04
CA TYR A 104 8.77 3.42 -7.81
C TYR A 104 7.60 4.35 -7.57
N HIS A 105 7.74 5.64 -7.85
CA HIS A 105 6.63 6.58 -7.73
C HIS A 105 5.50 6.20 -8.68
N LEU A 106 5.79 5.94 -9.96
CA LEU A 106 4.75 5.56 -10.93
C LEU A 106 4.05 4.25 -10.55
N LEU A 107 4.82 3.25 -10.13
CA LEU A 107 4.29 1.91 -9.93
C LEU A 107 3.65 1.70 -8.55
N PHE A 108 4.24 2.21 -7.46
CA PHE A 108 3.65 2.03 -6.13
C PHE A 108 2.44 2.94 -5.87
N THR A 109 2.39 4.12 -6.50
CA THR A 109 1.25 5.03 -6.40
C THR A 109 0.14 4.73 -7.41
N GLY A 110 0.36 3.76 -8.31
CA GLY A 110 -0.63 3.32 -9.29
C GLY A 110 -1.96 2.92 -8.62
N ARG A 111 -3.08 3.34 -9.24
CA ARG A 111 -4.44 3.12 -8.70
C ARG A 111 -4.87 1.65 -8.69
N ASN A 112 -4.22 0.81 -9.49
CA ASN A 112 -4.62 -0.59 -9.71
C ASN A 112 -3.86 -1.59 -8.82
N VAL A 113 -3.02 -1.12 -7.89
CA VAL A 113 -2.25 -1.97 -6.99
C VAL A 113 -2.97 -2.09 -5.66
N THR A 114 -3.34 -3.32 -5.28
CA THR A 114 -3.95 -3.58 -3.96
C THR A 114 -2.94 -3.34 -2.84
N ALA A 115 -3.42 -3.10 -1.62
CA ALA A 115 -2.53 -2.95 -0.47
C ALA A 115 -1.65 -4.19 -0.22
N GLY A 116 -2.16 -5.40 -0.52
CA GLY A 116 -1.42 -6.66 -0.39
C GLY A 116 -0.31 -6.81 -1.42
N GLU A 117 -0.61 -6.57 -2.70
CA GLU A 117 0.40 -6.58 -3.77
C GLU A 117 1.48 -5.52 -3.52
N ARG A 118 1.07 -4.34 -3.06
CA ARG A 118 2.00 -3.26 -2.69
C ARG A 118 2.93 -3.68 -1.55
N ASP A 119 2.39 -4.26 -0.47
CA ASP A 119 3.19 -4.78 0.66
C ASP A 119 4.21 -5.81 0.18
N ALA A 120 3.77 -6.78 -0.63
CA ALA A 120 4.63 -7.86 -1.13
C ALA A 120 5.75 -7.32 -2.03
N ALA A 121 5.43 -6.39 -2.94
CA ALA A 121 6.41 -5.79 -3.84
C ALA A 121 7.44 -4.93 -3.07
N ILE A 122 6.99 -4.14 -2.09
CA ILE A 122 7.91 -3.37 -1.22
C ILE A 122 8.79 -4.30 -0.40
N GLU A 123 8.23 -5.37 0.17
CA GLU A 123 9.01 -6.34 0.95
C GLU A 123 10.05 -7.06 0.09
N LYS A 124 9.67 -7.53 -1.11
CA LYS A 124 10.56 -8.22 -2.07
C LYS A 124 11.72 -7.33 -2.54
N ARG A 125 11.44 -6.09 -2.95
CA ARG A 125 12.45 -5.21 -3.56
C ARG A 125 13.16 -4.29 -2.59
N LEU A 126 12.48 -3.85 -1.53
CA LEU A 126 12.94 -2.81 -0.61
C LEU A 126 13.03 -3.28 0.84
N GLY A 127 12.70 -4.54 1.16
CA GLY A 127 12.69 -5.04 2.53
C GLY A 127 14.03 -4.87 3.24
N GLU A 128 15.14 -5.15 2.58
CA GLU A 128 16.47 -4.90 3.15
C GLU A 128 16.76 -3.43 3.37
N MET A 129 16.42 -2.59 2.39
CA MET A 129 16.63 -1.15 2.48
C MET A 129 15.76 -0.53 3.58
N LEU A 130 14.51 -0.97 3.74
CA LEU A 130 13.62 -0.56 4.83
C LEU A 130 14.20 -0.91 6.21
N MET A 131 15.01 -1.95 6.29
CA MET A 131 15.65 -2.37 7.53
C MET A 131 16.93 -1.59 7.82
N LYS A 132 17.73 -1.29 6.78
CA LYS A 132 19.06 -0.66 6.89
C LYS A 132 19.04 0.87 6.80
N ALA A 133 18.15 1.45 5.99
CA ALA A 133 18.08 2.88 5.71
C ALA A 133 17.07 3.62 6.59
N THR A 134 17.07 4.96 6.51
CA THR A 134 16.07 5.77 7.20
C THR A 134 14.73 5.73 6.47
N ILE A 135 13.61 5.81 7.22
CA ILE A 135 12.26 5.87 6.62
C ILE A 135 12.13 7.04 5.65
N LYS A 136 12.75 8.19 5.97
CA LYS A 136 12.76 9.37 5.12
C LYS A 136 13.41 9.12 3.77
N SER A 137 14.54 8.41 3.74
CA SER A 137 15.23 8.05 2.48
C SER A 137 14.36 7.14 1.60
N VAL A 138 13.70 6.15 2.20
CA VAL A 138 12.80 5.24 1.46
C VAL A 138 11.54 5.97 0.99
N HIS A 139 11.02 6.91 1.79
CA HIS A 139 9.91 7.77 1.39
C HIS A 139 10.27 8.63 0.16
N GLN A 140 11.44 9.28 0.17
CA GLN A 140 11.90 10.08 -0.98
C GLN A 140 12.04 9.23 -2.25
N LEU A 141 12.59 8.02 -2.13
CA LEU A 141 12.77 7.13 -3.26
C LEU A 141 11.45 6.57 -3.81
N THR A 142 10.48 6.26 -2.95
CA THR A 142 9.27 5.51 -3.36
C THR A 142 8.01 6.35 -3.49
N GLY A 143 7.99 7.54 -2.90
CA GLY A 143 6.79 8.36 -2.77
C GLY A 143 5.78 7.84 -1.75
N ILE A 144 6.01 6.67 -1.15
CA ILE A 144 5.11 6.08 -0.17
C ILE A 144 5.20 6.85 1.14
N HIS A 145 4.06 7.21 1.72
CA HIS A 145 4.00 7.99 2.94
C HIS A 145 4.71 7.31 4.13
N GLU A 146 5.46 8.09 4.92
CA GLU A 146 6.30 7.58 6.01
C GLU A 146 5.55 6.72 7.03
N SER A 147 4.28 7.06 7.34
CA SER A 147 3.48 6.28 8.29
C SER A 147 3.24 4.85 7.81
N TYR A 148 3.05 4.65 6.51
CA TYR A 148 2.86 3.34 5.91
C TYR A 148 4.16 2.54 5.96
N LEU A 149 5.28 3.16 5.59
CA LEU A 149 6.60 2.53 5.64
C LEU A 149 6.99 2.11 7.08
N LYS A 150 6.66 2.92 8.09
CA LYS A 150 6.85 2.56 9.51
C LYS A 150 6.05 1.31 9.88
N LYS A 151 4.76 1.26 9.51
CA LYS A 151 3.90 0.09 9.75
C LYS A 151 4.45 -1.16 9.09
N LEU A 152 4.88 -1.05 7.82
CA LEU A 152 5.43 -2.17 7.08
C LEU A 152 6.77 -2.66 7.65
N ARG A 153 7.66 -1.75 8.05
CA ARG A 153 8.93 -2.10 8.72
C ARG A 153 8.68 -2.91 9.99
N VAL A 154 7.73 -2.48 10.84
CA VAL A 154 7.36 -3.23 12.04
C VAL A 154 6.79 -4.60 11.69
N LYS A 155 5.95 -4.70 10.66
CA LYS A 155 5.41 -5.98 10.17
C LYS A 155 6.52 -6.95 9.74
N ILE A 156 7.50 -6.48 8.96
CA ILE A 156 8.66 -7.27 8.51
C ILE A 156 9.53 -7.68 9.71
N GLN A 157 9.82 -6.76 10.63
CA GLN A 157 10.58 -7.03 11.86
C GLN A 157 9.91 -8.10 12.72
N ASN A 158 8.60 -7.96 12.93
CA ASN A 158 7.84 -8.92 13.70
C ASN A 158 7.85 -10.29 13.02
N ARG A 159 7.61 -10.35 11.70
CA ARG A 159 7.66 -11.61 10.94
C ARG A 159 9.00 -12.32 11.13
N LYS A 160 10.13 -11.64 10.89
CA LYS A 160 11.48 -12.21 11.09
C LYS A 160 11.72 -12.65 12.54
N ARG A 161 11.25 -11.84 13.51
CA ARG A 161 11.34 -12.19 14.93
C ARG A 161 10.53 -13.45 15.25
N PHE A 162 9.31 -13.56 14.75
CA PHE A 162 8.42 -14.69 15.03
C PHE A 162 8.80 -15.96 14.26
N GLU A 163 9.36 -15.84 13.05
CA GLU A 163 9.98 -16.95 12.31
C GLU A 163 11.11 -17.58 13.15
N ASN A 164 11.96 -16.74 13.76
CA ASN A 164 13.05 -17.18 14.63
C ASN A 164 12.59 -17.64 16.02
N VAL A 165 11.39 -17.25 16.46
CA VAL A 165 10.83 -17.71 17.74
C VAL A 165 10.37 -19.17 17.64
N GLY A 166 10.26 -19.74 16.44
CA GLY A 166 10.10 -21.18 16.23
C GLY A 166 9.10 -21.79 17.21
N VAL A 167 7.91 -21.18 17.33
CA VAL A 167 6.89 -21.69 18.23
C VAL A 167 6.56 -23.08 17.73
N SER A 168 6.89 -24.11 18.53
CA SER A 168 6.55 -25.47 18.14
C SER A 168 5.04 -25.52 17.83
N PRO A 169 4.61 -26.30 16.83
CA PRO A 169 3.19 -26.42 16.49
C PRO A 169 2.30 -26.73 17.70
N GLU A 170 2.86 -27.39 18.72
CA GLU A 170 2.23 -27.68 20.00
C GLU A 170 2.02 -26.41 20.85
N LYS A 171 3.04 -25.57 21.03
CA LYS A 171 2.91 -24.29 21.75
C LYS A 171 1.94 -23.34 21.06
N LEU A 172 1.88 -23.37 19.72
CA LEU A 172 0.92 -22.58 18.95
C LEU A 172 -0.52 -23.07 19.18
N ARG A 173 -0.76 -24.39 19.16
CA ARG A 173 -2.08 -24.97 19.50
C ARG A 173 -2.47 -24.64 20.93
N GLU A 174 -1.53 -24.69 21.87
CA GLU A 174 -1.79 -24.38 23.26
C GLU A 174 -2.13 -22.89 23.45
N GLY A 175 -1.36 -21.99 22.83
CA GLY A 175 -1.65 -20.56 22.80
C GLY A 175 -3.02 -20.24 22.17
N MET A 176 -3.38 -20.93 21.08
CA MET A 176 -4.71 -20.80 20.45
C MET A 176 -5.84 -21.24 21.40
N LYS A 177 -5.65 -22.30 22.20
CA LYS A 177 -6.64 -22.70 23.22
C LYS A 177 -6.85 -21.62 24.27
N TYR A 178 -5.77 -20.99 24.75
CA TYR A 178 -5.86 -19.87 25.70
C TYR A 178 -6.54 -18.65 25.07
N TYR A 179 -6.21 -18.32 23.81
CA TYR A 179 -6.85 -17.21 23.09
C TYR A 179 -8.36 -17.41 22.93
N VAL A 180 -8.80 -18.58 22.46
CA VAL A 180 -10.22 -18.89 22.31
C VAL A 180 -10.97 -18.80 23.64
N ARG A 181 -10.34 -19.24 24.73
CA ARG A 181 -10.92 -19.14 26.07
C ARG A 181 -11.01 -17.69 26.53
N TRP A 182 -9.96 -16.89 26.32
CA TRP A 182 -9.97 -15.46 26.63
C TRP A 182 -11.01 -14.70 25.82
N ASP A 183 -11.13 -14.97 24.52
CA ASP A 183 -12.08 -14.29 23.63
C ASP A 183 -13.54 -14.58 24.02
N ARG A 184 -13.81 -15.81 24.48
CA ARG A 184 -15.11 -16.18 25.07
C ARG A 184 -15.41 -15.34 26.33
N TYR A 185 -14.45 -15.23 27.25
CA TYR A 185 -14.65 -14.42 28.46
C TYR A 185 -14.80 -12.93 28.15
N ARG A 186 -14.06 -12.42 27.16
CA ARG A 186 -14.19 -11.03 26.69
C ARG A 186 -15.59 -10.76 26.14
N HIS A 187 -16.15 -11.69 25.35
CA HIS A 187 -17.53 -11.57 24.87
C HIS A 187 -18.55 -11.55 26.02
N GLN A 188 -18.40 -12.47 26.99
CA GLN A 188 -19.24 -12.49 28.19
C GLN A 188 -19.13 -11.20 29.01
N GLU A 189 -17.93 -10.64 29.15
CA GLU A 189 -17.72 -9.36 29.84
C GLU A 189 -18.44 -8.20 29.12
N ASN A 190 -18.38 -8.17 27.79
CA ASN A 190 -19.07 -7.15 27.00
C ASN A 190 -20.60 -7.29 27.10
N GLU A 191 -21.12 -8.52 27.07
CA GLU A 191 -22.55 -8.79 27.29
C GLU A 191 -22.99 -8.34 28.69
N ALA A 192 -22.22 -8.69 29.73
CA ALA A 192 -22.51 -8.26 31.11
C ALA A 192 -22.48 -6.74 31.27
N LYS A 193 -21.54 -6.05 30.60
CA LYS A 193 -21.51 -4.57 30.56
C LYS A 193 -22.75 -4.00 29.87
N SER A 194 -23.18 -4.59 28.76
CA SER A 194 -24.39 -4.18 28.04
C SER A 194 -25.65 -4.36 28.91
N GLU A 195 -25.79 -5.51 29.58
CA GLU A 195 -26.91 -5.77 30.49
C GLU A 195 -26.90 -4.83 31.69
N ARG A 196 -25.71 -4.57 32.28
CA ARG A 196 -25.57 -3.58 33.34
C ARG A 196 -26.02 -2.20 32.88
N GLN A 197 -25.64 -1.79 31.68
CA GLN A 197 -26.03 -0.49 31.14
C GLN A 197 -27.55 -0.40 30.90
N LYS A 198 -28.18 -1.46 30.40
CA LYS A 198 -29.66 -1.53 30.30
C LYS A 198 -30.33 -1.38 31.66
N LEU A 199 -29.80 -2.02 32.70
CA LEU A 199 -30.31 -1.91 34.06
C LEU A 199 -30.12 -0.49 34.62
N GLU A 200 -28.96 0.13 34.38
CA GLU A 200 -28.70 1.52 34.77
C GLU A 200 -29.68 2.48 34.09
N THR A 201 -29.97 2.31 32.80
CA THR A 201 -31.00 3.10 32.09
C THR A 201 -32.39 2.91 32.70
N LYS A 202 -32.82 1.66 32.98
CA LYS A 202 -34.12 1.40 33.63
C LYS A 202 -34.19 2.03 35.03
N LEU A 203 -33.10 1.98 35.79
CA LEU A 203 -33.03 2.61 37.12
C LEU A 203 -33.12 4.13 37.01
N GLU A 204 -32.47 4.74 36.01
CA GLU A 204 -32.57 6.18 35.73
C GLU A 204 -33.97 6.60 35.29
N GLU A 205 -34.70 5.77 34.53
CA GLU A 205 -36.09 6.04 34.14
C GLU A 205 -37.05 6.00 35.35
N ILE A 206 -36.88 5.04 36.25
CA ILE A 206 -37.73 4.89 37.45
C ILE A 206 -37.44 5.99 38.46
N ALA A 207 -36.17 6.24 38.74
CA ALA A 207 -35.74 7.25 39.70
C ALA A 207 -34.35 7.76 39.31
N PRO A 208 -34.28 8.88 38.56
CA PRO A 208 -33.01 9.48 38.18
C PRO A 208 -32.14 9.69 39.41
N LEU A 209 -30.83 9.49 39.31
CA LEU A 209 -29.90 9.80 40.41
C LEU A 209 -30.06 11.24 40.94
N SER A 210 -30.54 12.16 40.09
CA SER A 210 -30.91 13.53 40.46
C SER A 210 -32.15 13.62 41.36
N TRP A 211 -33.12 12.71 41.22
CA TRP A 211 -34.28 12.59 42.11
C TRP A 211 -33.84 12.25 43.53
N TRP A 212 -32.89 11.31 43.67
CA TRP A 212 -32.34 10.95 44.97
C TRP A 212 -31.42 12.03 45.56
N LYS A 213 -30.52 12.62 44.75
CA LYS A 213 -29.62 13.67 45.22
C LYS A 213 -30.32 14.96 45.65
N LYS A 214 -31.49 15.27 45.08
CA LYS A 214 -32.29 16.47 45.43
C LYS A 214 -33.37 16.19 46.48
N LYS A 215 -33.35 15.02 47.12
CA LYS A 215 -34.39 14.59 48.07
C LYS A 215 -35.82 14.74 47.54
N GLY A 216 -36.05 14.37 46.28
CA GLY A 216 -37.36 14.48 45.63
C GLY A 216 -38.47 13.70 46.35
N TRP A 217 -38.11 12.73 47.21
CA TRP A 217 -39.02 11.97 48.07
C TRP A 217 -39.62 12.80 49.22
N GLU A 218 -38.99 13.89 49.67
CA GLU A 218 -39.51 14.75 50.75
C GLU A 218 -40.70 15.62 50.27
N LYS A 219 -40.92 15.77 48.95
CA LYS A 219 -42.00 16.60 48.40
C LYS A 219 -43.37 15.91 48.28
N LYS A 220 -43.46 14.61 48.57
CA LYS A 220 -44.73 13.85 48.48
C LYS A 220 -45.51 13.74 49.79
N SER A 221 -45.03 14.33 50.89
CA SER A 221 -45.70 14.29 52.20
C SER A 221 -46.48 15.57 52.53
N SER A 222 -47.04 16.24 51.53
CA SER A 222 -47.87 17.44 51.70
C SER A 222 -49.01 17.43 50.70
N ASP A 223 -49.89 16.44 50.83
CA ASP A 223 -51.31 16.50 50.48
C ASP A 223 -52.08 15.77 51.60
#